data_AF-A0A9E3S805-F1
#
_entry.id   AF-A0A9E3S805-F1
#
_cell.length_a   1.000
_cell.length_b   1.000
_cell.length_c   1.000
_cell.angle_alpha   90.00
_cell.angle_beta   90.00
_cell.angle_gamma   90.00
#
_symmetry.space_group_name_H-M   'P 1'
#
loop_
_entity.id
_entity.type
_entity.pdbx_description
1 polymer ?
#
loop_
_entity_poly.entity_id
_entity_poly.type
_entity_poly.pdbx_seq_one_letter_code
_entity_poly.pdbx_strand_id
1 'polypeptide(L)'
;GLFKKDEDYDKSNTLALCEITINNLYDQDEFDERDFLDRVDLLNEMGQNVMVSNFREFYKLVAYMSQFRTIKTRLVIGLETFKKVMDESYYTKLKGGILEALGNLFPENAKVYLYPALDEKTGKAISSKDLVFDENVRFLYEHLVVNRKILDIPKAKRKYLTIKSFEVLELLRDNKPEWREKVPIFIADRIRDRKLFGYSGK
;
A
#
# COMPACT_ATOMS: atom_id res chain seq x y z
N GLY A 1 5.85 -17.98 -1.41
CA GLY A 1 5.38 -16.59 -1.56
C GLY A 1 4.58 -16.49 -2.84
N LEU A 2 3.59 -15.62 -2.91
CA LEU A 2 2.69 -15.46 -4.07
C LEU A 2 3.48 -15.27 -5.37
N PHE A 3 4.46 -14.36 -5.35
CA PHE A 3 5.30 -14.02 -6.50
C PHE A 3 6.31 -15.09 -6.89
N LYS A 4 6.56 -16.09 -6.03
CA LYS A 4 7.44 -17.22 -6.38
C LYS A 4 6.84 -18.14 -7.46
N LYS A 5 5.57 -17.93 -7.80
CA LYS A 5 4.83 -18.68 -8.81
C LYS A 5 4.80 -17.97 -10.16
N ASP A 6 5.32 -16.75 -10.27
CA ASP A 6 5.46 -16.08 -11.56
C ASP A 6 6.56 -16.80 -12.37
N GLU A 7 6.33 -17.01 -13.66
CA GLU A 7 7.19 -17.82 -14.54
C GLU A 7 8.65 -17.37 -14.60
N ASP A 8 8.92 -16.08 -14.40
CA ASP A 8 10.28 -15.49 -14.44
C ASP A 8 10.78 -15.10 -13.04
N TYR A 9 10.20 -15.68 -11.99
CA TYR A 9 10.65 -15.41 -10.64
C TYR A 9 12.02 -16.05 -10.40
N ASP A 10 13.01 -15.21 -10.13
CA ASP A 10 14.27 -15.63 -9.54
C ASP A 10 14.59 -14.76 -8.31
N LYS A 11 15.03 -15.39 -7.22
CA LYS A 11 15.39 -14.68 -6.00
C LYS A 11 16.59 -13.74 -6.23
N SER A 12 17.54 -14.09 -7.11
CA SER A 12 18.71 -13.24 -7.37
C SER A 12 18.39 -11.96 -8.15
N ASN A 13 17.29 -11.91 -8.88
CA ASN A 13 16.89 -10.75 -9.68
C ASN A 13 15.57 -10.09 -9.23
N THR A 14 15.03 -10.52 -8.09
CA THR A 14 13.80 -9.97 -7.51
C THR A 14 14.10 -9.15 -6.27
N LEU A 15 13.73 -7.87 -6.30
CA LEU A 15 13.81 -6.96 -5.16
C LEU A 15 12.40 -6.60 -4.68
N ALA A 16 12.17 -6.72 -3.37
CA ALA A 16 10.96 -6.20 -2.72
C ALA A 16 11.28 -4.85 -2.07
N LEU A 17 10.44 -3.85 -2.35
CA LEU A 17 10.55 -2.50 -1.83
C LEU A 17 9.25 -2.15 -1.07
N CYS A 18 9.40 -1.53 0.10
CA CYS A 18 8.33 -0.84 0.80
C CYS A 18 8.43 0.64 0.46
N GLU A 19 7.46 1.15 -0.29
CA GLU A 19 7.40 2.57 -0.61
C GLU A 19 6.76 3.35 0.55
N ILE A 20 7.37 4.48 0.93
CA ILE A 20 6.75 5.49 1.79
C ILE A 20 6.83 6.84 1.09
N THR A 21 5.68 7.42 0.81
CA THR A 21 5.57 8.75 0.20
C THR A 21 5.61 9.84 1.26
N ILE A 22 6.41 10.89 1.01
CA ILE A 22 6.47 12.10 1.85
C ILE A 22 5.12 12.82 1.86
N ASN A 23 4.27 12.62 0.83
CA ASN A 23 2.92 13.19 0.80
C ASN A 23 2.02 12.73 1.95
N ASN A 24 2.23 11.52 2.48
CA ASN A 24 1.46 11.04 3.64
C ASN A 24 1.77 11.83 4.93
N LEU A 25 2.85 12.63 4.92
CA LEU A 25 3.31 13.41 6.08
C LEU A 25 2.86 14.87 6.00
N TYR A 26 2.55 15.37 4.79
CA TYR A 26 2.00 16.72 4.59
C TYR A 26 0.50 16.81 4.93
N ASP A 27 -0.20 15.68 5.09
CA ASP A 27 -1.62 15.63 5.51
C ASP A 27 -1.80 15.85 7.03
N GLN A 28 -0.71 15.95 7.80
CA GLN A 28 -0.71 16.44 9.18
C GLN A 28 -0.18 17.89 9.15
N ASP A 29 -0.83 18.83 9.83
CA ASP A 29 -0.47 20.27 9.82
C ASP A 29 0.98 20.57 10.28
N GLU A 30 1.70 19.58 10.79
CA GLU A 30 3.11 19.68 11.18
C GLU A 30 3.90 18.45 10.67
N PHE A 31 4.92 18.71 9.86
CA PHE A 31 5.83 17.69 9.36
C PHE A 31 6.74 17.20 10.49
N ASP A 32 6.50 15.99 11.01
CA ASP A 32 7.39 15.33 11.95
C ASP A 32 8.44 14.48 11.22
N GLU A 33 9.57 15.11 10.88
CA GLU A 33 10.73 14.45 10.27
C GLU A 33 11.20 13.21 11.05
N ARG A 34 11.12 13.27 12.38
CA ARG A 34 11.62 12.18 13.23
C ARG A 34 10.69 10.99 13.16
N ASP A 35 9.38 11.21 13.29
CA ASP A 35 8.37 10.16 13.12
C ASP A 35 8.54 9.43 11.77
N PHE A 36 8.83 10.17 10.70
CA PHE A 36 9.09 9.57 9.40
C PHE A 36 10.34 8.70 9.36
N LEU A 37 11.48 9.23 9.82
CA LEU A 37 12.74 8.48 9.85
C LEU A 37 12.64 7.25 10.74
N ASP A 38 11.94 7.34 11.87
CA ASP A 38 11.69 6.21 12.76
C ASP A 38 10.90 5.09 12.05
N ARG A 39 9.94 5.41 11.19
CA ARG A 39 9.23 4.40 10.38
C ARG A 39 10.17 3.72 9.39
N VAL A 40 11.04 4.49 8.73
CA VAL A 40 12.03 3.96 7.79
C VAL A 40 12.98 3.01 8.53
N ASP A 41 13.48 3.41 9.69
CA ASP A 41 14.38 2.61 10.51
C ASP A 41 13.71 1.32 11.00
N LEU A 42 12.47 1.38 11.50
CA LEU A 42 11.74 0.19 11.93
C LEU A 42 11.50 -0.80 10.78
N LEU A 43 11.20 -0.32 9.57
CA LEU A 43 11.05 -1.17 8.39
C LEU A 43 12.39 -1.81 7.99
N ASN A 44 13.48 -1.04 7.99
CA ASN A 44 14.83 -1.53 7.71
C ASN A 44 15.28 -2.58 8.74
N GLU A 45 14.99 -2.37 10.03
CA GLU A 45 15.27 -3.34 11.10
C GLU A 45 14.48 -4.65 10.93
N MET A 46 13.32 -4.62 10.25
CA MET A 46 12.58 -5.82 9.84
C MET A 46 13.12 -6.46 8.54
N GLY A 47 14.24 -5.96 8.01
CA GLY A 47 14.86 -6.44 6.78
C GLY A 47 14.09 -6.07 5.51
N GLN A 48 13.23 -5.05 5.55
CA GLN A 48 12.60 -4.49 4.36
C GLN A 48 13.54 -3.49 3.70
N ASN A 49 13.56 -3.45 2.37
CA ASN A 49 14.19 -2.33 1.66
C ASN A 49 13.16 -1.22 1.53
N VAL A 50 13.48 -0.03 2.00
CA VAL A 50 12.56 1.12 1.95
C VAL A 50 12.90 2.03 0.79
N MET A 51 11.88 2.41 0.02
CA MET A 51 11.95 3.47 -0.99
C MET A 51 11.19 4.68 -0.46
N VAL A 52 11.85 5.82 -0.37
CA VAL A 52 11.20 7.11 -0.09
C VAL A 52 10.89 7.79 -1.39
N SER A 53 9.65 8.25 -1.57
CA SER A 53 9.24 8.99 -2.78
C SER A 53 8.42 10.23 -2.45
N ASN A 54 8.19 11.08 -3.45
CA ASN A 54 7.24 12.18 -3.38
C ASN A 54 6.06 11.98 -4.36
N PHE A 55 5.83 10.75 -4.81
CA PHE A 55 4.71 10.45 -5.69
C PHE A 55 3.42 10.39 -4.89
N ARG A 56 2.40 11.13 -5.33
CA ARG A 56 1.05 11.05 -4.75
C ARG A 56 0.21 9.98 -5.47
N GLU A 57 0.37 9.88 -6.78
CA GLU A 57 -0.38 8.97 -7.63
C GLU A 57 0.50 7.80 -8.10
N PHE A 58 -0.04 6.57 -8.02
CA PHE A 58 0.71 5.36 -8.37
C PHE A 58 1.18 5.30 -9.82
N TYR A 59 0.47 5.93 -10.76
CA TYR A 59 0.91 5.94 -12.17
C TYR A 59 2.24 6.66 -12.34
N LYS A 60 2.54 7.69 -11.52
CA LYS A 60 3.84 8.38 -11.55
C LYS A 60 4.94 7.49 -11.00
N LEU A 61 4.67 6.76 -9.92
CA LEU A 61 5.61 5.78 -9.36
C LEU A 61 5.92 4.69 -10.39
N VAL A 62 4.91 4.13 -11.05
CA VAL A 62 5.13 3.09 -12.07
C VAL A 62 5.84 3.66 -13.30
N ALA A 63 5.50 4.88 -13.74
CA ALA A 63 6.21 5.55 -14.84
C ALA A 63 7.69 5.77 -14.50
N TYR A 64 8.01 6.20 -13.27
CA TYR A 64 9.39 6.31 -12.79
C TYR A 64 10.10 4.95 -12.78
N MET A 65 9.47 3.91 -12.24
CA MET A 65 10.04 2.55 -12.24
C MET A 65 10.26 2.00 -13.65
N SER A 66 9.43 2.43 -14.62
CA SER A 66 9.54 2.03 -16.02
C SER A 66 10.74 2.64 -16.76
N GLN A 67 11.41 3.66 -16.17
CA GLN A 67 12.68 4.19 -16.68
C GLN A 67 13.84 3.21 -16.47
N PHE A 68 13.67 2.26 -15.55
CA PHE A 68 14.64 1.20 -15.29
C PHE A 68 14.26 -0.07 -16.03
N ARG A 69 15.28 -0.86 -16.41
CA ARG A 69 15.07 -2.17 -17.04
C ARG A 69 14.57 -3.18 -16.02
N THR A 70 13.25 -3.27 -15.87
CA THR A 70 12.57 -4.23 -14.99
C THR A 70 11.88 -5.31 -15.82
N ILE A 71 12.08 -6.59 -15.46
CA ILE A 71 11.45 -7.72 -16.15
C ILE A 71 9.93 -7.71 -15.87
N LYS A 72 9.57 -7.57 -14.58
CA LYS A 72 8.19 -7.59 -14.09
C LYS A 72 8.04 -6.58 -12.95
N THR A 73 7.01 -5.75 -13.02
CA THR A 73 6.64 -4.80 -11.95
C THR A 73 5.37 -5.30 -11.25
N ARG A 74 5.41 -5.39 -9.93
CA ARG A 74 4.33 -5.95 -9.11
C ARG A 74 4.02 -4.98 -7.98
N LEU A 75 2.91 -4.25 -8.11
CA LEU A 75 2.46 -3.31 -7.10
C LEU A 75 1.50 -4.03 -6.15
N VAL A 76 1.74 -3.95 -4.84
CA VAL A 76 0.82 -4.47 -3.81
C VAL A 76 0.16 -3.29 -3.11
N ILE A 77 -1.16 -3.20 -3.17
CA ILE A 77 -1.93 -2.12 -2.54
C ILE A 77 -3.19 -2.68 -1.88
N GLY A 78 -3.69 -1.97 -0.86
CA GLY A 78 -4.96 -2.30 -0.22
C GLY A 78 -6.16 -2.01 -1.14
N LEU A 79 -7.22 -2.80 -0.97
CA LEU A 79 -8.47 -2.66 -1.73
C LEU A 79 -9.05 -1.23 -1.65
N GLU A 80 -9.08 -0.63 -0.46
CA GLU A 80 -9.59 0.73 -0.25
C GLU A 80 -8.73 1.79 -0.93
N THR A 81 -7.41 1.61 -0.93
CA THR A 81 -6.49 2.50 -1.68
C THR A 81 -6.73 2.38 -3.17
N PHE A 82 -6.98 1.17 -3.68
CA PHE A 82 -7.25 0.97 -5.11
C PHE A 82 -8.56 1.61 -5.57
N LYS A 83 -9.59 1.70 -4.71
CA LYS A 83 -10.81 2.47 -5.06
C LYS A 83 -10.49 3.91 -5.47
N LYS A 84 -9.55 4.55 -4.76
CA LYS A 84 -9.08 5.91 -5.08
C LYS A 84 -8.29 5.96 -6.40
N VAL A 85 -7.64 4.87 -6.79
CA VAL A 85 -6.94 4.79 -8.10
C VAL A 85 -7.94 4.85 -9.26
N MET A 86 -9.15 4.33 -9.07
CA MET A 86 -10.21 4.34 -10.07
C MET A 86 -11.09 5.60 -10.02
N ASP A 87 -10.83 6.53 -9.09
CA ASP A 87 -11.55 7.80 -8.98
C ASP A 87 -10.98 8.81 -9.99
N GLU A 88 -11.79 9.18 -10.99
CA GLU A 88 -11.39 10.07 -12.08
C GLU A 88 -11.08 11.50 -11.63
N SER A 89 -11.59 11.93 -10.48
CA SER A 89 -11.39 13.30 -9.97
C SER A 89 -9.91 13.62 -9.71
N TYR A 90 -9.09 12.60 -9.43
CA TYR A 90 -7.64 12.71 -9.25
C TYR A 90 -6.89 13.03 -10.55
N TYR A 91 -7.52 12.85 -11.72
CA TYR A 91 -6.88 12.95 -13.02
C TYR A 91 -7.37 14.12 -13.88
N THR A 92 -8.09 15.06 -13.29
CA THR A 92 -8.63 16.26 -13.98
C THR A 92 -7.55 17.15 -14.62
N LYS A 93 -6.30 17.05 -14.17
CA LYS A 93 -5.14 17.77 -14.72
C LYS A 93 -4.44 17.05 -15.88
N LEU A 94 -4.80 15.78 -16.15
CA LEU A 94 -4.24 15.01 -17.27
C LEU A 94 -5.08 15.23 -18.52
N LYS A 95 -4.43 15.38 -19.67
CA LYS A 95 -5.11 15.62 -20.94
C LYS A 95 -6.02 14.44 -21.30
N GLY A 96 -5.57 13.22 -21.06
CA GLY A 96 -6.35 11.99 -21.25
C GLY A 96 -7.05 11.48 -19.99
N GLY A 97 -7.10 12.27 -18.91
CA GLY A 97 -7.79 11.91 -17.67
C GLY A 97 -7.38 10.54 -17.12
N ILE A 98 -8.37 9.76 -16.68
CA ILE A 98 -8.15 8.42 -16.12
C ILE A 98 -7.54 7.45 -17.13
N LEU A 99 -7.81 7.58 -18.43
CA LEU A 99 -7.25 6.70 -19.45
C LEU A 99 -5.72 6.86 -19.54
N GLU A 100 -5.24 8.11 -19.50
CA GLU A 100 -3.81 8.41 -19.47
C GLU A 100 -3.16 7.88 -18.19
N ALA A 101 -3.82 8.05 -17.03
CA ALA A 101 -3.32 7.53 -15.76
C ALA A 101 -3.22 6.01 -15.75
N LEU A 102 -4.26 5.30 -16.19
CA LEU A 102 -4.29 3.83 -16.22
C LEU A 102 -3.32 3.28 -17.26
N GLY A 103 -3.15 3.93 -18.41
CA GLY A 103 -2.15 3.55 -19.41
C GLY A 103 -0.72 3.59 -18.85
N ASN A 104 -0.41 4.59 -18.03
CA ASN A 104 0.89 4.70 -17.35
C ASN A 104 1.03 3.77 -16.13
N LEU A 105 -0.08 3.42 -15.46
CA LEU A 105 -0.08 2.52 -14.30
C LEU A 105 0.05 1.04 -14.70
N PHE A 106 -0.43 0.68 -15.89
CA PHE A 106 -0.51 -0.71 -16.36
C PHE A 106 0.27 -0.97 -17.67
N PRO A 107 1.57 -0.63 -17.77
CA PRO A 107 2.39 -1.12 -18.87
C PRO A 107 2.39 -2.66 -18.93
N GLU A 108 2.87 -3.22 -20.05
CA GLU A 108 2.76 -4.66 -20.34
C GLU A 108 3.26 -5.54 -19.18
N ASN A 109 4.43 -5.20 -18.63
CA ASN A 109 5.11 -5.93 -17.57
C ASN A 109 4.59 -5.63 -16.13
N ALA A 110 3.67 -4.69 -15.96
CA ALA A 110 3.13 -4.30 -14.65
C ALA A 110 1.80 -4.98 -14.31
N LYS A 111 1.64 -5.30 -13.03
CA LYS A 111 0.41 -5.83 -12.45
C LYS A 111 0.20 -5.27 -11.05
N VAL A 112 -1.06 -5.10 -10.68
CA VAL A 112 -1.52 -4.69 -9.35
C VAL A 112 -2.09 -5.90 -8.62
N TYR A 113 -1.65 -6.09 -7.39
CA TYR A 113 -2.10 -7.12 -6.48
C TYR A 113 -2.87 -6.47 -5.33
N LEU A 114 -4.15 -6.78 -5.24
CA LEU A 114 -5.06 -6.21 -4.24
C LEU A 114 -5.02 -7.04 -2.97
N TYR A 115 -4.61 -6.39 -1.89
CA TYR A 115 -4.75 -6.92 -0.55
C TYR A 115 -6.19 -6.69 -0.08
N PRO A 116 -6.91 -7.75 0.36
CA PRO A 116 -8.33 -7.65 0.67
C PRO A 116 -8.58 -6.71 1.85
N ALA A 117 -9.79 -6.18 1.93
CA ALA A 117 -10.28 -5.41 3.06
C ALA A 117 -11.36 -6.20 3.82
N LEU A 118 -11.75 -5.72 5.00
CA LEU A 118 -12.97 -6.20 5.67
C LEU A 118 -14.11 -5.23 5.39
N ASP A 119 -15.25 -5.78 5.01
CA ASP A 119 -16.51 -5.03 5.02
C ASP A 119 -16.90 -4.76 6.48
N GLU A 120 -17.05 -3.49 6.85
CA GLU A 120 -17.29 -3.09 8.23
C GLU A 120 -18.67 -3.52 8.75
N LYS A 121 -19.65 -3.70 7.86
CA LYS A 121 -21.03 -4.04 8.23
C LYS A 121 -21.20 -5.54 8.47
N THR A 122 -20.58 -6.35 7.62
CA THR A 122 -20.75 -7.82 7.60
C THR A 122 -19.56 -8.56 8.21
N GLY A 123 -18.42 -7.88 8.38
CA GLY A 123 -17.17 -8.47 8.84
C GLY A 123 -16.56 -9.47 7.85
N LYS A 124 -17.05 -9.55 6.61
CA LYS A 124 -16.54 -10.45 5.58
C LYS A 124 -15.36 -9.81 4.85
N ALA A 125 -14.42 -10.64 4.40
CA ALA A 125 -13.34 -10.16 3.55
C ALA A 125 -13.89 -9.85 2.16
N ILE A 126 -13.58 -8.68 1.65
CA ILE A 126 -13.93 -8.21 0.30
C ILE A 126 -12.69 -8.15 -0.58
N SER A 127 -12.90 -8.31 -1.87
CA SER A 127 -11.89 -8.50 -2.91
C SER A 127 -12.22 -7.66 -4.15
N SER A 128 -11.42 -7.80 -5.20
CA SER A 128 -11.69 -7.21 -6.52
C SER A 128 -13.13 -7.47 -7.02
N LYS A 129 -13.69 -8.64 -6.72
CA LYS A 129 -15.03 -9.05 -7.20
C LYS A 129 -16.18 -8.29 -6.54
N ASP A 130 -15.92 -7.71 -5.37
CA ASP A 130 -16.92 -7.01 -4.56
C ASP A 130 -16.89 -5.49 -4.83
N LEU A 131 -15.93 -5.01 -5.62
CA LEU A 131 -15.82 -3.61 -5.98
C LEU A 131 -16.88 -3.23 -7.01
N VAL A 132 -17.61 -2.16 -6.70
CA VAL A 132 -18.57 -1.53 -7.60
C VAL A 132 -18.04 -0.14 -7.92
N PHE A 133 -18.01 0.19 -9.20
CA PHE A 133 -17.60 1.49 -9.70
C PHE A 133 -18.71 2.10 -10.56
N ASP A 134 -18.65 3.41 -10.72
CA ASP A 134 -19.57 4.16 -11.58
C ASP A 134 -19.45 3.71 -13.05
N GLU A 135 -20.53 3.88 -13.81
CA GLU A 135 -20.65 3.33 -15.18
C GLU A 135 -19.54 3.81 -16.12
N ASN A 136 -19.07 5.05 -15.95
CA ASN A 136 -18.01 5.68 -16.73
C ASN A 136 -16.64 4.99 -16.58
N VAL A 137 -16.34 4.37 -15.43
CA VAL A 137 -15.04 3.70 -15.20
C VAL A 137 -15.17 2.18 -15.05
N ARG A 138 -16.39 1.64 -14.92
CA ARG A 138 -16.66 0.20 -14.77
C ARG A 138 -15.96 -0.64 -15.84
N PHE A 139 -16.10 -0.28 -17.12
CA PHE A 139 -15.53 -1.07 -18.21
C PHE A 139 -14.00 -1.01 -18.26
N LEU A 140 -13.39 0.09 -17.77
CA LEU A 140 -11.94 0.18 -17.62
C LEU A 140 -11.46 -0.80 -16.56
N TYR A 141 -12.16 -0.85 -15.42
CA TYR A 141 -11.87 -1.80 -14.36
C TYR A 141 -12.01 -3.25 -14.83
N GLU A 142 -13.14 -3.61 -15.46
CA GLU A 142 -13.40 -4.95 -15.96
C GLU A 142 -12.34 -5.39 -16.98
N HIS A 143 -11.94 -4.49 -17.89
CA HIS A 143 -10.86 -4.74 -18.84
C HIS A 143 -9.56 -5.11 -18.12
N LEU A 144 -9.17 -4.37 -17.08
CA LEU A 144 -7.95 -4.64 -16.31
C LEU A 144 -8.02 -5.98 -15.56
N VAL A 145 -9.18 -6.34 -15.02
CA VAL A 145 -9.38 -7.62 -14.31
C VAL A 145 -9.32 -8.79 -15.29
N VAL A 146 -10.08 -8.75 -16.39
CA VAL A 146 -10.14 -9.83 -17.39
C VAL A 146 -8.76 -10.06 -18.03
N ASN A 147 -8.01 -8.99 -18.28
CA ASN A 147 -6.64 -9.07 -18.82
C ASN A 147 -5.57 -9.36 -17.75
N ARG A 148 -5.98 -9.72 -16.52
CA ARG A 148 -5.08 -10.10 -15.41
C ARG A 148 -4.04 -9.04 -15.07
N LYS A 149 -4.39 -7.77 -15.25
CA LYS A 149 -3.63 -6.62 -14.77
C LYS A 149 -3.88 -6.36 -13.29
N ILE A 150 -5.06 -6.74 -12.81
CA ILE A 150 -5.45 -6.72 -11.40
C ILE A 150 -5.68 -8.14 -10.91
N LEU A 151 -5.05 -8.51 -9.79
CA LEU A 151 -5.18 -9.83 -9.16
C LEU A 151 -5.40 -9.68 -7.66
N ASP A 152 -6.20 -10.55 -7.06
CA ASP A 152 -6.33 -10.60 -5.60
C ASP A 152 -5.18 -11.37 -4.96
N ILE A 153 -4.77 -10.93 -3.76
CA ILE A 153 -3.86 -11.70 -2.89
C ILE A 153 -4.70 -12.75 -2.14
N PRO A 154 -4.50 -14.06 -2.40
CA PRO A 154 -5.26 -15.09 -1.72
C PRO A 154 -4.75 -15.29 -0.29
N LYS A 155 -5.62 -15.81 0.59
CA LYS A 155 -5.28 -16.27 1.95
C LYS A 155 -4.67 -15.18 2.85
N ALA A 156 -5.12 -13.93 2.72
CA ALA A 156 -4.80 -12.89 3.68
C ALA A 156 -5.27 -13.31 5.09
N LYS A 157 -4.45 -13.05 6.10
CA LYS A 157 -4.81 -13.42 7.48
C LYS A 157 -5.82 -12.41 8.00
N ARG A 158 -7.05 -12.87 8.27
CA ARG A 158 -8.14 -12.03 8.77
C ARG A 158 -7.76 -11.15 9.97
N LYS A 159 -6.98 -11.69 10.91
CA LYS A 159 -6.49 -10.95 12.08
C LYS A 159 -5.65 -9.70 11.77
N TYR A 160 -5.04 -9.63 10.58
CA TYR A 160 -4.28 -8.45 10.17
C TYR A 160 -5.16 -7.43 9.44
N LEU A 161 -6.30 -7.84 8.91
CA LEU A 161 -7.23 -6.94 8.22
C LEU A 161 -7.97 -6.00 9.19
N THR A 162 -8.02 -6.36 10.47
CA THR A 162 -8.61 -5.56 11.55
C THR A 162 -7.65 -4.52 12.13
N ILE A 163 -6.39 -4.49 11.68
CA ILE A 163 -5.39 -3.58 12.22
C ILE A 163 -5.40 -2.31 11.38
N LYS A 164 -5.84 -1.19 11.97
CA LYS A 164 -5.78 0.14 11.36
C LYS A 164 -4.65 0.95 12.01
N SER A 165 -3.80 1.57 11.19
CA SER A 165 -2.61 2.28 11.69
C SER A 165 -2.96 3.47 12.58
N PHE A 166 -4.02 4.23 12.26
CA PHE A 166 -4.45 5.36 13.08
C PHE A 166 -4.92 4.92 14.47
N GLU A 167 -5.68 3.81 14.59
CA GLU A 167 -6.09 3.26 15.89
C GLU A 167 -4.86 2.84 16.72
N VAL A 168 -3.84 2.27 16.09
CA VAL A 168 -2.58 1.91 16.77
C VAL A 168 -1.87 3.16 17.31
N LEU A 169 -1.83 4.24 16.53
CA LEU A 169 -1.23 5.52 16.94
C LEU A 169 -2.01 6.19 18.08
N GLU A 170 -3.34 6.13 18.06
CA GLU A 170 -4.19 6.61 19.17
C GLU A 170 -3.91 5.82 20.46
N LEU A 171 -3.90 4.49 20.39
CA LEU A 171 -3.58 3.63 21.53
C LEU A 171 -2.17 3.91 22.10
N LEU A 172 -1.20 4.19 21.23
CA LEU A 172 0.17 4.57 21.63
C LEU A 172 0.18 5.88 22.42
N ARG A 173 -0.48 6.92 21.91
CA ARG A 173 -0.58 8.25 22.55
C ARG A 173 -1.32 8.19 23.90
N ASP A 174 -2.32 7.33 23.99
CA ASP A 174 -3.11 7.12 25.21
C ASP A 174 -2.47 6.12 26.20
N ASN A 175 -1.27 5.60 25.91
CA ASN A 175 -0.56 4.57 26.68
C ASN A 175 -1.38 3.28 26.92
N LYS A 176 -2.27 2.93 25.99
CA LYS A 176 -3.12 1.73 26.05
C LYS A 176 -2.33 0.49 25.63
N PRO A 177 -2.08 -0.52 26.49
CA PRO A 177 -1.19 -1.64 26.19
C PRO A 177 -1.62 -2.51 24.98
N GLU A 178 -2.87 -2.42 24.56
CA GLU A 178 -3.50 -3.17 23.47
C GLU A 178 -2.79 -2.98 22.11
N TRP A 179 -2.07 -1.86 21.91
CA TRP A 179 -1.31 -1.65 20.66
C TRP A 179 -0.20 -2.70 20.47
N ARG A 180 0.34 -3.26 21.55
CA ARG A 180 1.45 -4.23 21.51
C ARG A 180 1.08 -5.52 20.77
N GLU A 181 -0.18 -5.91 20.81
CA GLU A 181 -0.68 -7.10 20.11
C GLU A 181 -0.91 -6.88 18.62
N LYS A 182 -0.92 -5.61 18.17
CA LYS A 182 -1.18 -5.20 16.79
C LYS A 182 0.09 -5.05 15.95
N VAL A 183 1.27 -5.20 16.53
CA VAL A 183 2.56 -5.11 15.84
C VAL A 183 3.47 -6.31 16.19
N PRO A 184 4.51 -6.62 15.41
CA PRO A 184 5.50 -7.62 15.79
C PRO A 184 6.15 -7.29 17.14
N ILE A 185 6.44 -8.31 17.96
CA ILE A 185 7.01 -8.14 19.31
C ILE A 185 8.27 -7.27 19.29
N PHE A 186 9.19 -7.54 18.36
CA PHE A 186 10.40 -6.75 18.18
C PHE A 186 10.13 -5.26 17.92
N ILE A 187 9.08 -4.94 17.15
CA ILE A 187 8.67 -3.56 16.90
C ILE A 187 8.07 -2.94 18.17
N ALA A 188 7.29 -3.70 18.95
CA ALA A 188 6.77 -3.23 20.22
C ALA A 188 7.88 -2.87 21.21
N ASP A 189 8.93 -3.67 21.29
CA ASP A 189 10.11 -3.36 22.11
C ASP A 189 10.80 -2.08 21.64
N ARG A 190 11.02 -1.92 20.32
CA ARG A 190 11.64 -0.70 19.76
C ARG A 190 10.84 0.57 20.04
N ILE A 191 9.52 0.53 19.84
CA ILE A 191 8.64 1.68 20.11
C ILE A 191 8.69 2.05 21.59
N ARG A 192 8.67 1.07 22.50
CA ARG A 192 8.78 1.29 23.95
C ARG A 192 10.14 1.89 24.33
N ASP A 193 11.23 1.26 23.92
CA ASP A 193 12.58 1.59 24.35
C ASP A 193 13.01 2.98 23.84
N ARG A 194 12.57 3.34 22.63
CA ARG A 194 12.88 4.64 22.00
C ARG A 194 11.80 5.70 22.18
N LYS A 195 10.66 5.36 22.81
CA LYS A 195 9.50 6.27 23.01
C LYS A 195 8.99 6.88 21.69
N LEU A 196 8.82 6.03 20.68
CA LEU A 196 8.42 6.46 19.34
C LEU A 196 6.93 6.80 19.26
N PHE A 197 6.54 7.58 18.25
CA PHE A 197 5.14 7.79 17.84
C PHE A 197 4.22 8.34 18.94
N GLY A 198 4.77 9.14 19.85
CA GLY A 198 4.03 9.74 20.97
C GLY A 198 3.85 8.84 22.20
N TYR A 199 4.50 7.67 22.24
CA TYR A 199 4.47 6.81 23.42
C TYR A 199 5.24 7.44 24.59
N SER A 200 4.54 7.74 25.68
CA SER A 200 5.16 8.40 26.86
C SER A 200 5.63 7.43 27.94
N GLY A 201 5.15 6.18 27.92
CA GLY A 201 5.57 5.14 28.85
C GLY A 201 5.12 5.37 30.29
N LYS A 202 4.06 6.15 30.48
CA LYS A 202 3.40 6.34 31.78
C LYS A 202 2.59 5.11 32.17
#